data_AF-A0A2V8WS92-F1
#
_entry.id   AF-A0A2V8WS92-F1
#
_cell.length_a   1.000
_cell.length_b   1.000
_cell.length_c   1.000
_cell.angle_alpha   90.00
_cell.angle_beta   90.00
_cell.angle_gamma   90.00
#
_symmetry.space_group_name_H-M   'P 1'
#
loop_
_entity.id
_entity.type
_entity.pdbx_description
1 polymer ?
#
loop_
_entity_poly.entity_id
_entity_poly.type
_entity_poly.pdbx_seq_one_letter_code
_entity_poly.pdbx_strand_id
1 'polypeptide(L)'
;MAVLREHRFWDKKNAWLFAGVGASRALDYSSTLNMRRRGDNEILLTNDLVDNHAAFAAVEAAGTAVSIGASYLFHRSGHHKLERWTSIVHIGVATSGAVRNYCLPTAHP
;
A
#
# COMPACT_ATOMS: atom_id res chain seq x y z
N MET A 1 23.14 -8.42 -34.56
CA MET A 1 21.84 -8.57 -33.85
C MET A 1 21.92 -7.78 -32.56
N ALA A 2 21.05 -6.78 -32.36
CA ALA A 2 20.98 -6.05 -31.10
C ALA A 2 20.25 -6.94 -30.08
N VAL A 3 20.91 -7.30 -28.99
CA VAL A 3 20.25 -7.91 -27.83
C VAL A 3 19.36 -6.82 -27.23
N LEU A 4 18.05 -6.88 -27.48
CA LEU A 4 17.10 -6.06 -26.73
C LEU A 4 17.26 -6.44 -25.26
N ARG A 5 17.74 -5.51 -24.45
CA ARG A 5 17.97 -5.73 -23.03
C ARG A 5 16.61 -5.99 -22.38
N GLU A 6 16.35 -7.25 -22.08
CA GLU A 6 15.09 -7.69 -21.50
C GLU A 6 14.87 -6.97 -20.17
N HIS A 7 13.69 -6.34 -20.05
CA HIS A 7 13.28 -5.63 -18.85
C HIS A 7 13.15 -6.64 -17.70
N ARG A 8 13.93 -6.48 -16.63
CA ARG A 8 13.87 -7.38 -15.46
C ARG A 8 12.81 -6.87 -14.48
N PHE A 9 11.98 -7.76 -13.97
CA PHE A 9 10.98 -7.41 -12.95
C PHE A 9 11.61 -6.74 -11.71
N TRP A 10 12.69 -7.33 -11.18
CA TRP A 10 13.44 -6.79 -10.05
C TRP A 10 14.52 -5.80 -10.52
N ASP A 11 14.09 -4.70 -11.14
CA ASP A 11 14.97 -3.57 -11.44
C ASP A 11 14.97 -2.53 -10.32
N LYS A 12 15.93 -1.58 -10.39
CA LYS A 12 16.06 -0.51 -9.39
C LYS A 12 14.77 0.30 -9.23
N LYS A 13 14.01 0.51 -10.32
CA LYS A 13 12.76 1.26 -10.27
C LYS A 13 11.68 0.50 -9.49
N ASN A 14 11.54 -0.82 -9.69
CA ASN A 14 10.53 -1.61 -8.98
C ASN A 14 10.92 -1.80 -7.53
N ALA A 15 12.22 -1.95 -7.24
CA ALA A 15 12.70 -1.94 -5.86
C ALA A 15 12.23 -0.68 -5.11
N TRP A 16 12.39 0.51 -5.70
CA TRP A 16 11.90 1.76 -5.11
C TRP A 16 10.38 1.85 -5.05
N LEU A 17 9.68 1.43 -6.09
CA LEU A 17 8.21 1.44 -6.11
C LEU A 17 7.63 0.51 -5.04
N PHE A 18 8.17 -0.70 -4.87
CA PHE A 18 7.71 -1.65 -3.86
C PHE A 18 8.09 -1.23 -2.44
N ALA A 19 9.26 -0.60 -2.27
CA ALA A 19 9.59 0.08 -1.01
C ALA A 19 8.58 1.19 -0.70
N GLY A 20 8.19 1.98 -1.70
CA GLY A 20 7.14 2.99 -1.59
C GLY A 20 5.78 2.41 -1.19
N VAL A 21 5.37 1.28 -1.80
CA VAL A 21 4.15 0.56 -1.41
C VAL A 21 4.21 0.12 0.05
N GLY A 22 5.31 -0.52 0.45
CA GLY A 22 5.49 -0.95 1.84
C GLY A 22 5.44 0.22 2.83
N ALA A 23 6.09 1.34 2.48
CA ALA A 23 6.07 2.55 3.30
C ALA A 23 4.67 3.18 3.36
N SER A 24 3.93 3.24 2.25
CA SER A 24 2.56 3.79 2.26
C SER A 24 1.59 2.91 3.05
N ARG A 25 1.76 1.58 3.02
CA ARG A 25 0.99 0.67 3.88
C ARG A 25 1.33 0.88 5.35
N ALA A 26 2.61 0.92 5.71
CA ALA A 26 3.00 1.22 7.09
C ALA A 26 2.46 2.57 7.60
N LEU A 27 2.39 3.57 6.73
CA LEU A 27 1.78 4.86 7.05
C LEU A 27 0.26 4.73 7.26
N ASP A 28 -0.45 4.01 6.40
CA ASP A 28 -1.88 3.74 6.54
C ASP A 28 -2.19 2.99 7.85
N TYR A 29 -1.43 1.94 8.17
CA TYR A 29 -1.50 1.22 9.45
C TYR A 29 -1.38 2.16 10.65
N SER A 30 -0.32 2.96 10.68
CA SER A 30 -0.05 3.86 11.80
C SER A 30 -1.08 4.99 11.91
N SER A 31 -1.52 5.56 10.78
CA SER A 31 -2.55 6.59 10.75
C SER A 31 -3.90 6.06 11.21
N THR A 32 -4.25 4.83 10.85
CA THR A 32 -5.50 4.18 11.22
C THR A 32 -5.50 3.87 12.71
N LEU A 33 -4.41 3.32 13.26
CA LEU A 33 -4.30 3.12 14.70
C LEU A 33 -4.33 4.43 15.48
N ASN A 34 -3.69 5.49 14.97
CA ASN A 34 -3.78 6.82 15.56
C ASN A 34 -5.21 7.37 15.55
N MET A 35 -5.91 7.25 14.42
CA MET A 35 -7.31 7.62 14.26
C MET A 35 -8.20 6.87 15.26
N ARG A 36 -8.05 5.54 15.35
CA ARG A 36 -8.76 4.70 16.33
C ARG A 36 -8.52 5.14 17.77
N ARG A 37 -7.27 5.43 18.14
CA ARG A 37 -6.91 5.94 19.47
C ARG A 37 -7.57 7.28 19.80
N ARG A 38 -7.87 8.10 18.80
CA ARG A 38 -8.58 9.39 18.97
C ARG A 38 -10.11 9.23 19.04
N GLY A 39 -10.63 7.99 19.00
CA GLY A 39 -12.05 7.67 19.14
C GLY A 39 -12.82 7.55 17.82
N ASP A 40 -12.15 7.69 16.69
CA ASP A 40 -12.79 7.58 15.38
C ASP A 40 -12.96 6.12 14.94
N ASN A 41 -14.00 5.85 14.15
CA ASN A 41 -14.28 4.52 13.59
C ASN A 41 -13.64 4.33 12.23
N GLU A 42 -13.14 3.12 11.98
CA GLU A 42 -12.65 2.73 10.67
C GLU A 42 -13.85 2.41 9.75
N ILE A 43 -13.72 2.70 8.45
CA ILE A 43 -14.82 2.70 7.47
C ILE A 43 -14.78 1.46 6.55
N LEU A 44 -13.60 0.90 6.24
CA LEU A 44 -13.39 -0.14 5.23
C LEU A 44 -13.28 -1.56 5.80
N LEU A 45 -12.84 -1.67 7.04
CA LEU A 45 -12.59 -2.83 7.88
C LEU A 45 -13.46 -2.74 9.14
N THR A 46 -13.49 -3.82 9.93
CA THR A 46 -14.10 -3.76 11.26
C THR A 46 -13.13 -3.18 12.27
N ASN A 47 -13.65 -2.40 13.20
CA ASN A 47 -12.88 -1.90 14.34
C ASN A 47 -12.16 -3.02 15.10
N ASP A 48 -12.82 -4.16 15.34
CA ASP A 48 -12.22 -5.32 16.02
C ASP A 48 -11.00 -5.88 15.27
N LEU A 49 -11.04 -5.86 13.93
CA LEU A 49 -9.90 -6.30 13.11
C LEU A 49 -8.74 -5.33 13.24
N VAL A 50 -9.02 -4.02 13.22
CA VAL A 50 -8.01 -2.95 13.33
C VAL A 50 -7.38 -2.92 14.72
N ASP A 51 -8.20 -3.07 15.76
CA ASP A 51 -7.78 -3.04 17.16
C ASP A 51 -7.01 -4.34 17.53
N ASN A 52 -7.20 -5.43 16.77
CA ASN A 52 -6.25 -6.54 16.72
C ASN A 52 -5.05 -6.18 15.84
N HIS A 53 -4.08 -5.47 16.42
CA HIS A 53 -2.89 -4.97 15.73
C HIS A 53 -2.14 -6.02 14.89
N ALA A 54 -2.08 -7.27 15.35
CA ALA A 54 -1.40 -8.34 14.60
C ALA A 54 -2.20 -8.74 13.35
N ALA A 55 -3.53 -8.87 13.49
CA ALA A 55 -4.40 -9.15 12.35
C ALA A 55 -4.39 -7.98 11.37
N PHE A 56 -4.45 -6.75 11.86
CA PHE A 56 -4.39 -5.57 11.00
C PHE A 56 -3.05 -5.48 10.25
N ALA A 57 -1.91 -5.67 10.93
CA ALA A 57 -0.60 -5.73 10.28
C ALA A 57 -0.52 -6.82 9.20
N ALA A 58 -1.21 -7.95 9.39
CA ALA A 58 -1.31 -8.99 8.37
C ALA A 58 -2.10 -8.52 7.13
N VAL A 59 -3.18 -7.76 7.30
CA VAL A 59 -3.93 -7.15 6.19
C VAL A 59 -3.06 -6.16 5.41
N GLU A 60 -2.28 -5.34 6.10
CA GLU A 60 -1.35 -4.38 5.52
C GLU A 60 -0.28 -5.07 4.67
N ALA A 61 0.32 -6.12 5.22
CA ALA A 61 1.31 -6.96 4.54
C ALA A 61 0.70 -7.67 3.33
N ALA A 62 -0.52 -8.21 3.46
CA ALA A 62 -1.24 -8.82 2.35
C ALA A 62 -1.52 -7.82 1.21
N GLY A 63 -1.93 -6.60 1.54
CA GLY A 63 -2.10 -5.53 0.56
C GLY A 63 -0.81 -5.18 -0.20
N THR A 64 0.33 -5.15 0.49
CA THR A 64 1.65 -4.99 -0.13
C THR A 64 1.94 -6.13 -1.11
N ALA A 65 1.75 -7.38 -0.67
CA ALA A 65 1.99 -8.57 -1.49
C ALA A 65 1.10 -8.61 -2.74
N VAL A 66 -0.19 -8.25 -2.61
CA VAL A 66 -1.14 -8.15 -3.73
C VAL A 66 -0.68 -7.10 -4.74
N SER A 67 -0.19 -5.94 -4.29
CA SER A 67 0.35 -4.90 -5.18
C SER A 67 1.54 -5.40 -6.01
N ILE A 68 2.50 -6.05 -5.35
CA ILE A 68 3.68 -6.62 -6.01
C ILE A 68 3.26 -7.75 -6.97
N GLY A 69 2.34 -8.61 -6.55
CA GLY A 69 1.81 -9.71 -7.37
C GLY A 69 1.08 -9.21 -8.62
N ALA A 70 0.22 -8.21 -8.49
CA ALA A 70 -0.45 -7.58 -9.63
C ALA A 70 0.56 -6.94 -10.61
N SER A 71 1.58 -6.23 -10.08
CA SER A 71 2.68 -5.71 -10.88
C SER A 71 3.42 -6.83 -11.64
N TYR A 72 3.68 -7.96 -10.98
CA TYR A 72 4.29 -9.14 -11.60
C TYR A 72 3.45 -9.73 -12.73
N LEU A 73 2.13 -9.81 -12.57
CA LEU A 73 1.23 -10.27 -13.63
C LEU A 73 1.26 -9.35 -14.86
N PHE A 74 1.30 -8.03 -14.66
CA PHE A 74 1.47 -7.07 -15.75
C PHE A 74 2.85 -7.19 -16.41
N HIS A 75 3.90 -7.41 -15.63
CA HIS A 75 5.23 -7.68 -16.16
C HIS A 75 5.26 -8.92 -17.05
N ARG A 76 4.73 -10.04 -16.53
CA ARG A 76 4.71 -11.34 -17.24
C ARG A 76 3.88 -11.30 -18.52
N SER A 77 2.87 -10.44 -18.58
CA SER A 77 2.04 -10.24 -19.78
C SER A 77 2.55 -9.14 -20.73
N GLY A 78 3.72 -8.55 -20.46
CA GLY A 78 4.33 -7.51 -21.30
C GLY A 78 3.77 -6.10 -21.12
N HIS A 79 2.84 -5.89 -20.17
CA HIS A 79 2.22 -4.60 -19.88
C HIS A 79 3.08 -3.75 -18.93
N HIS A 80 4.30 -3.41 -19.33
CA HIS A 80 5.28 -2.73 -18.45
C HIS A 80 4.85 -1.36 -17.94
N LYS A 81 3.94 -0.67 -18.64
CA LYS A 81 3.35 0.57 -18.10
C LYS A 81 2.44 0.27 -16.92
N LEU A 82 1.55 -0.73 -17.05
CA LEU A 82 0.64 -1.14 -15.98
C LEU A 82 1.40 -1.67 -14.77
N GLU A 83 2.47 -2.45 -14.99
CA GLU A 83 3.40 -2.91 -13.96
C GLU A 83 3.83 -1.78 -13.01
N ARG A 84 4.19 -0.61 -13.56
CA ARG A 84 4.63 0.56 -12.78
C ARG A 84 3.46 1.33 -12.19
N TRP A 85 2.42 1.53 -12.98
CA TRP A 85 1.22 2.24 -12.53
C TRP A 85 0.55 1.58 -11.35
N THR A 86 0.58 0.24 -11.24
CA THR A 86 0.06 -0.48 -10.06
C THR A 86 0.62 0.07 -8.76
N SER A 87 1.94 0.22 -8.66
CA SER A 87 2.57 0.72 -7.44
C SER A 87 2.29 2.21 -7.23
N ILE A 88 2.31 3.02 -8.28
CA ILE A 88 2.03 4.46 -8.19
C ILE A 88 0.61 4.72 -7.68
N VAL A 89 -0.38 4.05 -8.25
CA VAL A 89 -1.79 4.17 -7.83
C VAL A 89 -1.95 3.70 -6.39
N HIS A 90 -1.36 2.56 -6.04
CA HIS A 90 -1.43 2.03 -4.68
C HIS A 90 -0.86 3.04 -3.66
N ILE A 91 0.34 3.57 -3.91
CA ILE A 91 0.98 4.57 -3.05
C ILE A 91 0.07 5.79 -2.90
N GLY A 92 -0.48 6.29 -4.00
CA GLY A 92 -1.38 7.45 -4.00
C GLY A 92 -2.60 7.22 -3.11
N VAL A 93 -3.33 6.12 -3.33
CA VAL A 93 -4.55 5.81 -2.57
C VAL A 93 -4.25 5.60 -1.08
N ALA A 94 -3.26 4.79 -0.74
CA ALA A 94 -2.91 4.51 0.66
C ALA A 94 -2.43 5.77 1.39
N THR A 95 -1.58 6.58 0.74
CA THR A 95 -1.08 7.83 1.34
C THR A 95 -2.21 8.85 1.51
N SER A 96 -3.11 9.00 0.52
CA SER A 96 -4.27 9.88 0.65
C SER A 96 -5.22 9.45 1.77
N GLY A 97 -5.43 8.14 1.94
CA GLY A 97 -6.17 7.57 3.08
C GLY A 97 -5.52 7.95 4.41
N ALA A 98 -4.21 7.76 4.52
CA ALA A 98 -3.48 8.10 5.73
C ALA A 98 -3.50 9.60 6.06
N VAL A 99 -3.34 10.47 5.05
CA VAL A 99 -3.47 11.93 5.22
C VAL A 99 -4.86 12.27 5.72
N ARG A 100 -5.91 11.70 5.13
CA ARG A 100 -7.29 11.89 5.58
C ARG A 100 -7.45 11.47 7.05
N ASN A 101 -6.93 10.31 7.44
CA ASN A 101 -6.98 9.83 8.82
C ASN A 101 -6.37 10.84 9.79
N TYR A 102 -5.19 11.39 9.47
CA TYR A 102 -4.57 12.43 10.30
C TYR A 102 -5.35 13.75 10.33
N CYS A 103 -6.01 14.12 9.24
CA CYS A 103 -6.82 15.34 9.15
C CYS A 103 -8.19 15.23 9.85
N LEU A 104 -8.65 14.04 10.24
CA LEU A 104 -9.89 13.91 10.99
C LEU A 104 -9.76 14.58 12.38
N PRO A 105 -10.84 15.24 12.85
CA PRO A 105 -10.89 15.78 14.19
C PRO A 105 -10.84 14.66 15.23
N THR A 106 -10.29 14.96 16.41
CA THR A 106 -10.33 14.05 17.57
C THR A 106 -11.76 13.92 18.10
N ALA A 107 -12.30 12.70 18.15
CA ALA A 107 -13.62 12.44 18.71
C ALA A 107 -13.66 12.49 20.26
N HIS A 108 -12.53 12.21 20.90
CA HIS A 108 -12.33 12.39 22.35
C HIS A 108 -11.21 13.41 22.64
N PRO A 109 -11.38 14.34 23.60
CA PRO A 109 -10.26 15.13 24.13
C PRO A 109 -9.29 14.30 24.97
#